data_AF-A0A0F9DZ25-F1
#
_entry.id   AF-A0A0F9DZ25-F1
#
_cell.length_a   1.000
_cell.length_b   1.000
_cell.length_c   1.000
_cell.angle_alpha   90.00
_cell.angle_beta   90.00
_cell.angle_gamma   90.00
#
_symmetry.space_group_name_H-M   'P 1'
#
loop_
_entity.id
_entity.type
_entity.pdbx_description
1 polymer ?
#
loop_
_entity_poly.entity_id
_entity_poly.type
_entity_poly.pdbx_seq_one_letter_code
_entity_poly.pdbx_strand_id
1 'polypeptide(L)'
;MKGKTISVLAVLGFLCCPSLGDKDGVLYLHLPRTVCVKFQNLQLGSIAAVRGGEAKLVAKAMEVPMGRSPSSGEKIVIDRPTILSRLGTLGFDAKAVHLTGASEVTVMRDEVTIETGRLIKSAESFLQKARPGPKECRWRLVRRPKGLVVPAGEKISLKPALA
;
A
#
# COMPACT_ATOMS: atom_id res chain seq x y z
N MET A 1 -11.00 -18.89 53.27
CA MET A 1 -12.06 -17.92 52.91
C MET A 1 -11.72 -17.34 51.54
N LYS A 2 -12.53 -17.63 50.53
CA LYS A 2 -12.29 -17.30 49.10
C LYS A 2 -12.62 -15.83 48.84
N GLY A 3 -11.63 -15.01 48.51
CA GLY A 3 -11.82 -13.65 48.02
C GLY A 3 -12.26 -13.67 46.54
N LYS A 4 -13.45 -13.13 46.27
CA LYS A 4 -14.01 -12.98 44.91
C LYS A 4 -13.29 -11.84 44.18
N THR A 5 -12.71 -12.15 43.03
CA THR A 5 -12.20 -11.18 42.06
C THR A 5 -13.37 -10.62 41.25
N ILE A 6 -13.62 -9.32 41.33
CA ILE A 6 -14.64 -8.62 40.54
C ILE A 6 -13.93 -8.00 39.33
N SER A 7 -14.15 -8.57 38.15
CA SER A 7 -13.69 -8.01 36.88
C SER A 7 -14.64 -6.88 36.46
N VAL A 8 -14.14 -5.65 36.50
CA VAL A 8 -14.85 -4.47 35.98
C VAL A 8 -14.72 -4.49 34.45
N LEU A 9 -15.83 -4.74 33.78
CA LEU A 9 -16.00 -4.69 32.33
C LEU A 9 -16.07 -3.22 31.91
N ALA A 10 -14.96 -2.67 31.42
CA ALA A 10 -14.93 -1.33 30.83
C ALA A 10 -15.59 -1.35 29.45
N VAL A 11 -16.87 -0.98 29.39
CA VAL A 11 -17.57 -0.65 28.16
C VAL A 11 -16.97 0.64 27.63
N LEU A 12 -16.09 0.56 26.62
CA LEU A 12 -15.67 1.73 25.87
C LEU A 12 -16.87 2.26 25.08
N GLY A 13 -17.53 3.26 25.65
CA GLY A 13 -18.45 4.12 24.93
C GLY A 13 -17.71 4.75 23.75
N PHE A 14 -18.23 4.51 22.55
CA PHE A 14 -17.85 5.15 21.31
C PHE A 14 -18.21 6.65 21.42
N LEU A 15 -17.33 7.42 22.06
CA LEU A 15 -17.43 8.87 22.08
C LEU A 15 -17.17 9.36 20.66
N CYS A 16 -18.26 9.73 20.01
CA CYS A 16 -18.29 10.63 18.87
C CYS A 16 -17.44 11.86 19.23
N CYS A 17 -16.22 11.95 18.70
CA CYS A 17 -15.44 13.17 18.74
C CYS A 17 -15.84 14.03 17.55
N PRO A 18 -16.61 15.12 17.72
CA PRO A 18 -16.60 16.17 16.73
C PRO A 18 -15.23 16.85 16.84
N SER A 19 -14.27 16.48 15.99
CA SER A 19 -13.03 17.26 15.93
C SER A 19 -13.39 18.63 15.40
N LEU A 20 -13.10 19.63 16.23
CA LEU A 20 -13.28 21.06 15.97
C LEU A 20 -12.90 21.40 14.53
N GLY A 21 -13.83 22.05 13.83
CA GLY A 21 -13.54 22.77 12.60
C GLY A 21 -12.59 23.91 12.94
N ASP A 22 -11.33 23.75 12.55
CA ASP A 22 -10.37 24.83 12.54
C ASP A 22 -10.71 25.72 11.34
N LYS A 23 -11.11 26.96 11.62
CA LYS A 23 -11.45 27.94 10.60
C LYS A 23 -10.13 28.55 10.11
N ASP A 24 -9.98 28.63 8.80
CA ASP A 24 -8.98 29.41 8.06
C ASP A 24 -7.59 28.77 7.82
N GLY A 25 -7.54 27.45 7.71
CA GLY A 25 -6.38 26.76 7.14
C GLY A 25 -6.56 26.45 5.65
N VAL A 26 -6.05 27.31 4.76
CA VAL A 26 -6.07 27.02 3.31
C VAL A 26 -5.06 25.91 2.98
N LEU A 27 -5.52 24.87 2.29
CA LEU A 27 -4.74 23.70 1.89
C LEU A 27 -4.53 23.70 0.37
N TYR A 28 -3.28 23.60 -0.06
CA TYR A 28 -2.89 23.48 -1.46
C TYR A 28 -2.41 22.07 -1.73
N LEU A 29 -3.05 21.38 -2.68
CA LEU A 29 -2.64 20.06 -3.13
C LEU A 29 -2.20 20.14 -4.58
N HIS A 30 -1.03 19.57 -4.87
CA HIS A 30 -0.56 19.38 -6.23
C HIS A 30 -0.62 17.90 -6.60
N LEU A 31 -1.39 17.61 -7.65
CA LEU A 31 -1.62 16.26 -8.17
C LEU A 31 -0.68 15.96 -9.35
N PRO A 32 0.28 15.03 -9.21
CA PRO A 32 1.07 14.53 -10.34
C PRO A 32 0.21 13.63 -11.24
N ARG A 33 0.68 13.35 -12.47
CA ARG A 33 -0.03 12.44 -13.40
C ARG A 33 0.09 10.96 -12.98
N THR A 34 1.23 10.58 -12.43
CA THR A 34 1.53 9.19 -12.08
C THR A 34 2.40 9.15 -10.84
N VAL A 35 2.13 8.20 -9.94
CA VAL A 35 2.92 7.96 -8.72
C VAL A 35 3.15 6.48 -8.51
N CYS A 36 4.37 6.13 -8.13
CA CYS A 36 4.73 4.78 -7.70
C CYS A 36 4.76 4.71 -6.17
N VAL A 37 3.99 3.79 -5.59
CA VAL A 37 3.92 3.61 -4.13
C VAL A 37 4.53 2.27 -3.70
N LYS A 38 5.16 2.28 -2.52
CA LYS A 38 5.80 1.09 -1.92
C LYS A 38 4.94 0.41 -0.85
N PHE A 39 4.04 1.16 -0.23
CA PHE A 39 3.27 0.71 0.93
C PHE A 39 1.95 0.06 0.52
N GLN A 40 1.39 -0.79 1.39
CA GLN A 40 0.09 -1.43 1.16
C GLN A 40 -1.10 -0.48 1.37
N ASN A 41 -0.94 0.50 2.27
CA ASN A 41 -1.97 1.50 2.55
C ASN A 41 -1.65 2.79 1.81
N LEU A 42 -2.64 3.30 1.09
CA LEU A 42 -2.51 4.51 0.30
C LEU A 42 -2.98 5.69 1.15
N GLN A 43 -2.12 6.68 1.30
CA GLN A 43 -2.43 7.93 1.99
C GLN A 43 -2.30 9.09 1.01
N LEU A 44 -2.98 10.19 1.28
CA LEU A 44 -2.98 11.36 0.41
C LEU A 44 -1.58 11.94 0.24
N GLY A 45 -0.76 11.95 1.30
CA GLY A 45 0.64 12.40 1.24
C GLY A 45 1.52 11.55 0.32
N SER A 46 1.11 10.32 0.01
CA SER A 46 1.80 9.43 -0.94
C SER A 46 1.38 9.66 -2.39
N ILE A 47 0.29 10.39 -2.64
CA ILE A 47 -0.27 10.60 -3.99
C ILE A 47 -0.12 12.06 -4.44
N ALA A 48 -0.13 12.99 -3.49
CA ALA A 48 -0.15 14.43 -3.74
C ALA A 48 0.89 15.16 -2.89
N ALA A 49 1.44 16.24 -3.42
CA ALA A 49 2.21 17.17 -2.60
C ALA A 49 1.24 18.12 -1.88
N VAL A 50 1.22 18.05 -0.54
CA VAL A 50 0.34 18.83 0.32
C VAL A 50 1.12 20.01 0.92
N ARG A 51 0.54 21.21 0.86
CA ARG A 51 1.09 22.45 1.45
C ARG A 51 -0.02 23.23 2.11
N GLY A 52 0.30 23.98 3.16
CA GLY A 52 -0.68 24.80 3.87
C GLY A 52 0.01 25.71 4.89
N GLY A 53 -0.72 26.71 5.39
CA GLY A 53 -0.20 27.65 6.38
C GLY A 53 0.05 27.01 7.75
N GLU A 54 -0.73 26.00 8.10
CA GLU A 54 -0.62 25.33 9.39
C GLU A 54 -0.07 23.89 9.26
N ALA A 55 1.02 23.61 9.98
CA ALA A 55 1.70 22.32 9.92
C ALA A 55 0.83 21.15 10.43
N LYS A 56 -0.01 21.38 11.45
CA LYS A 56 -0.92 20.34 12.00
C LYS A 56 -1.97 19.92 10.98
N LEU A 57 -2.55 20.89 10.27
CA LEU A 57 -3.52 20.65 9.22
C LEU A 57 -2.89 19.87 8.06
N VAL A 58 -1.68 20.27 7.62
CA VAL A 58 -0.94 19.55 6.58
C VAL A 58 -0.66 18.12 6.99
N ALA A 59 -0.19 17.87 8.22
CA ALA A 59 0.05 16.51 8.72
C ALA A 59 -1.24 15.68 8.72
N LYS A 60 -2.35 16.23 9.22
CA LYS A 60 -3.67 15.58 9.20
C LYS A 60 -4.11 15.24 7.78
N ALA A 61 -3.90 16.16 6.82
CA ALA A 61 -4.23 15.95 5.43
C ALA A 61 -3.35 14.88 4.76
N MET A 62 -2.06 14.82 5.10
CA MET A 62 -1.15 13.80 4.56
C MET A 62 -1.53 12.39 4.99
N GLU A 63 -2.07 12.22 6.20
CA GLU A 63 -2.46 10.92 6.76
C GLU A 63 -3.81 10.39 6.25
N VAL A 64 -4.55 11.20 5.48
CA VAL A 64 -5.89 10.84 4.96
C VAL A 64 -5.80 9.53 4.16
N PRO A 65 -6.55 8.48 4.57
CA PRO A 65 -6.54 7.21 3.88
C PRO A 65 -7.28 7.32 2.54
N MET A 66 -6.59 6.97 1.46
CA MET A 66 -7.10 6.92 0.09
C MET A 66 -7.44 5.50 -0.36
N GLY A 67 -7.28 4.51 0.52
CA GLY A 67 -7.63 3.12 0.28
C GLY A 67 -6.42 2.19 0.30
N ARG A 68 -6.53 1.09 -0.45
CA ARG A 68 -5.45 0.11 -0.61
C ARG A 68 -4.61 0.44 -1.84
N SER A 69 -3.31 0.17 -1.77
CA SER A 69 -2.44 0.24 -2.93
C SER A 69 -2.85 -0.80 -3.98
N PRO A 70 -2.63 -0.54 -5.28
CA PRO A 70 -2.84 -1.54 -6.33
C PRO A 70 -2.02 -2.80 -6.08
N SER A 71 -2.53 -3.93 -6.53
CA SER A 71 -1.79 -5.21 -6.58
C SER A 71 -0.68 -5.13 -7.63
N SER A 72 0.20 -6.15 -7.65
CA SER A 72 1.26 -6.14 -8.65
C SER A 72 0.71 -6.29 -10.08
N GLY A 73 1.12 -5.42 -11.00
CA GLY A 73 0.61 -5.30 -12.36
C GLY A 73 -0.69 -4.49 -12.49
N GLU A 74 -1.26 -4.03 -11.37
CA GLU A 74 -2.51 -3.28 -11.34
C GLU A 74 -2.25 -1.77 -11.30
N LYS A 75 -3.20 -0.98 -11.81
CA LYS A 75 -3.19 0.48 -11.73
C LYS A 75 -4.51 0.96 -11.16
N ILE A 76 -4.46 1.94 -10.27
CA ILE A 76 -5.65 2.62 -9.75
C ILE A 76 -5.61 4.06 -10.24
N VAL A 77 -6.75 4.55 -10.72
CA VAL A 77 -6.90 5.97 -11.10
C VAL A 77 -7.74 6.65 -10.04
N ILE A 78 -7.24 7.77 -9.52
CA ILE A 78 -7.92 8.56 -8.50
C ILE A 78 -8.16 9.95 -9.07
N ASP A 79 -9.41 10.37 -9.12
CA ASP A 79 -9.81 11.69 -9.60
C ASP A 79 -9.88 12.74 -8.47
N ARG A 80 -9.94 14.01 -8.88
CA ARG A 80 -10.10 15.14 -7.94
C ARG A 80 -11.36 15.03 -7.07
N PRO A 81 -12.56 14.73 -7.60
CA PRO A 81 -13.76 14.57 -6.78
C PRO A 81 -13.63 13.51 -5.69
N THR A 82 -12.95 12.40 -5.97
CA THR A 82 -12.69 11.35 -4.99
C THR A 82 -11.81 11.87 -3.86
N ILE A 83 -10.73 12.59 -4.19
CA ILE A 83 -9.85 13.21 -3.18
C ILE A 83 -10.63 14.20 -2.31
N LEU A 84 -11.40 15.11 -2.93
CA LEU A 84 -12.23 16.08 -2.20
C LEU A 84 -13.27 15.39 -1.31
N SER A 85 -13.91 14.33 -1.78
CA SER A 85 -14.91 13.59 -1.00
C SER A 85 -14.29 12.91 0.23
N ARG A 86 -13.07 12.35 0.08
CA ARG A 86 -12.33 11.75 1.19
C ARG A 86 -11.90 12.80 2.22
N LEU A 87 -11.42 13.95 1.76
CA LEU A 87 -11.11 15.10 2.61
C LEU A 87 -12.37 15.59 3.35
N GLY A 88 -13.49 15.79 2.65
CA GLY A 88 -14.74 16.22 3.25
C GLY A 88 -15.25 15.27 4.35
N THR A 89 -15.10 13.96 4.16
CA THR A 89 -15.48 12.94 5.16
C THR A 89 -14.70 13.08 6.47
N LEU A 90 -13.49 13.66 6.43
CA LEU A 90 -12.61 13.88 7.59
C LEU A 90 -12.69 15.32 8.14
N GLY A 91 -13.67 16.10 7.66
CA GLY A 91 -13.96 17.44 8.15
C GLY A 91 -13.18 18.57 7.48
N PHE A 92 -12.54 18.33 6.34
CA PHE A 92 -11.92 19.40 5.56
C PHE A 92 -12.98 20.13 4.72
N ASP A 93 -12.99 21.46 4.76
CA ASP A 93 -13.88 22.26 3.90
C ASP A 93 -13.35 22.24 2.46
N ALA A 94 -14.18 21.79 1.52
CA ALA A 94 -13.85 21.76 0.10
C ALA A 94 -13.52 23.16 -0.46
N LYS A 95 -14.07 24.24 0.13
CA LYS A 95 -13.77 25.63 -0.29
C LYS A 95 -12.37 26.07 0.14
N ALA A 96 -11.82 25.50 1.21
CA ALA A 96 -10.49 25.79 1.71
C ALA A 96 -9.40 24.93 1.04
N VAL A 97 -9.78 24.05 0.11
CA VAL A 97 -8.89 23.11 -0.58
C VAL A 97 -8.69 23.52 -2.04
N HIS A 98 -7.45 23.86 -2.39
CA HIS A 98 -7.06 24.19 -3.76
C HIS A 98 -6.27 23.06 -4.41
N LEU A 99 -6.83 22.45 -5.45
CA LEU A 99 -6.21 21.39 -6.23
C LEU A 99 -5.57 21.95 -7.50
N THR A 100 -4.30 21.64 -7.71
CA THR A 100 -3.52 21.99 -8.91
C THR A 100 -2.92 20.74 -9.54
N GLY A 101 -2.43 20.83 -10.79
CA GLY A 101 -1.81 19.71 -11.49
C GLY A 101 -2.79 18.91 -12.35
N ALA A 102 -2.67 17.58 -12.35
CA ALA A 102 -3.50 16.67 -13.15
C ALA A 102 -4.96 16.61 -12.66
N SER A 103 -5.90 16.26 -13.55
CA SER A 103 -7.32 15.99 -13.21
C SER A 103 -7.50 14.66 -12.46
N GLU A 104 -6.56 13.75 -12.67
CA GLU A 104 -6.56 12.38 -12.19
C GLU A 104 -5.11 11.91 -11.99
N VAL A 105 -4.90 11.06 -11.00
CA VAL A 105 -3.61 10.51 -10.64
C VAL A 105 -3.65 9.00 -10.84
N THR A 106 -2.75 8.49 -11.67
CA THR A 106 -2.54 7.04 -11.79
C THR A 106 -1.57 6.58 -10.72
N VAL A 107 -2.05 5.73 -9.82
CA VAL A 107 -1.26 5.10 -8.78
C VAL A 107 -0.84 3.72 -9.26
N MET A 108 0.46 3.46 -9.21
CA MET A 108 1.07 2.18 -9.53
C MET A 108 1.90 1.71 -8.35
N ARG A 109 2.13 0.40 -8.25
CA ARG A 109 3.04 -0.14 -7.25
C ARG A 109 4.46 -0.13 -7.79
N ASP A 110 5.44 0.18 -6.93
CA ASP A 110 6.84 0.00 -7.27
C ASP A 110 7.15 -1.50 -7.34
N GLU A 111 7.74 -1.94 -8.45
CA GLU A 111 7.81 -3.35 -8.84
C GLU A 111 9.18 -3.74 -9.36
N VAL A 112 9.56 -4.99 -9.06
CA VAL A 112 10.74 -5.64 -9.61
C VAL A 112 10.29 -6.91 -10.30
N THR A 113 10.84 -7.16 -11.49
CA THR A 113 10.61 -8.41 -12.20
C THR A 113 11.69 -9.41 -11.82
N ILE A 114 11.30 -10.54 -11.23
CA ILE A 114 12.17 -11.69 -11.06
C ILE A 114 12.26 -12.41 -12.40
N GLU A 115 13.45 -12.36 -12.98
CA GLU A 115 13.73 -13.03 -14.24
C GLU A 115 13.54 -14.55 -14.13
N THR A 116 13.03 -15.13 -15.21
CA THR A 116 12.86 -16.57 -15.39
C THR A 116 14.13 -17.36 -15.06
N GLY A 117 15.32 -16.84 -15.38
CA GLY A 117 16.59 -17.52 -15.12
C GLY A 117 16.83 -17.74 -13.62
N ARG A 118 16.44 -16.79 -12.76
CA ARG A 118 16.56 -16.90 -11.30
C ARG A 118 15.62 -17.96 -10.75
N LEU A 119 14.40 -18.05 -11.29
CA LEU A 119 13.42 -19.07 -10.92
C LEU A 119 13.94 -20.48 -11.25
N ILE A 120 14.44 -20.68 -12.48
CA ILE A 120 14.97 -21.96 -12.94
C ILE A 120 16.18 -22.37 -12.08
N LYS A 121 17.16 -21.49 -11.88
CA LYS A 121 18.35 -21.77 -11.04
C LYS A 121 17.96 -22.15 -9.61
N SER A 122 16.95 -21.48 -9.04
CA SER A 122 16.47 -21.79 -7.70
C SER A 122 15.82 -23.18 -7.64
N ALA A 123 15.05 -23.56 -8.66
CA ALA A 123 14.43 -24.89 -8.74
C ALA A 123 15.48 -25.99 -8.97
N GLU A 124 16.44 -25.78 -9.86
CA GLU A 124 17.56 -26.71 -10.10
C GLU A 124 18.38 -26.94 -8.83
N SER A 125 18.73 -25.86 -8.13
CA SER A 125 19.47 -25.94 -6.86
C SER A 125 18.71 -26.73 -5.79
N PHE A 126 17.38 -26.62 -5.76
CA PHE A 126 16.55 -27.38 -4.86
C PHE A 126 16.49 -28.87 -5.24
N LEU A 127 16.30 -29.19 -6.51
CA LEU A 127 16.29 -30.59 -7.00
C LEU A 127 17.64 -31.29 -6.79
N GLN A 128 18.75 -30.56 -6.95
CA GLN A 128 20.09 -31.07 -6.68
C GLN A 128 20.31 -31.41 -5.19
N LYS A 129 19.69 -30.67 -4.27
CA LYS A 129 19.76 -30.91 -2.83
C LYS A 129 18.80 -31.99 -2.37
N ALA A 130 17.55 -31.93 -2.80
CA ALA A 130 16.51 -32.88 -2.41
C ALA A 130 16.73 -34.28 -3.00
N ARG A 131 17.38 -34.38 -4.18
CA ARG A 131 17.64 -35.62 -4.93
C ARG A 131 16.47 -36.61 -4.90
N PRO A 132 15.28 -36.25 -5.41
CA PRO A 132 14.13 -37.16 -5.40
C PRO A 132 14.25 -38.34 -6.39
N GLY A 133 15.35 -38.46 -7.15
CA GLY A 133 15.57 -39.55 -8.11
C GLY A 133 16.95 -40.21 -7.96
N PRO A 134 17.18 -41.33 -8.68
CA PRO A 134 18.47 -42.03 -8.74
C PRO A 134 19.65 -41.11 -9.11
N LYS A 135 20.87 -41.50 -8.71
CA LYS A 135 22.11 -40.69 -8.86
C LYS A 135 22.44 -40.27 -10.30
N GLU A 136 21.87 -40.94 -11.31
CA GLU A 136 22.13 -40.72 -12.74
C GLU A 136 21.03 -39.94 -13.46
N CYS A 137 19.97 -39.52 -12.74
CA CYS A 137 18.88 -38.77 -13.34
C CYS A 137 19.29 -37.34 -13.71
N ARG A 138 18.98 -36.93 -14.94
CA ARG A 138 19.11 -35.54 -15.41
C ARG A 138 17.74 -34.89 -15.48
N TRP A 139 17.65 -33.66 -15.00
CA TRP A 139 16.43 -32.87 -15.07
C TRP A 139 16.33 -32.17 -16.42
N ARG A 140 15.16 -32.22 -17.04
CA ARG A 140 14.85 -31.47 -18.26
C ARG A 140 13.73 -30.48 -17.96
N LEU A 141 13.96 -29.22 -18.30
CA LEU A 141 12.93 -28.20 -18.20
C LEU A 141 11.83 -28.47 -19.23
N VAL A 142 10.63 -28.82 -18.77
CA VAL A 142 9.48 -29.11 -19.64
C VAL A 142 8.78 -27.82 -20.09
N ARG A 143 8.70 -26.81 -19.22
CA ARG A 143 8.06 -25.53 -19.51
C ARG A 143 8.89 -24.40 -18.91
N ARG A 144 9.12 -23.35 -19.69
CA ARG A 144 9.78 -22.12 -19.23
C ARG A 144 8.77 -21.23 -18.49
N PRO A 145 8.97 -20.92 -17.19
CA PRO A 145 8.04 -20.05 -16.48
C PRO A 145 8.20 -18.59 -16.94
N LYS A 146 7.10 -17.83 -16.91
CA LYS A 146 7.14 -16.38 -17.11
C LYS A 146 7.87 -15.72 -15.94
N GLY A 147 8.48 -14.57 -16.19
CA GLY A 147 9.03 -13.73 -15.12
C GLY A 147 7.94 -13.39 -14.11
N LEU A 148 8.32 -13.32 -12.83
CA LEU A 148 7.39 -13.04 -11.75
C LEU A 148 7.55 -11.58 -11.32
N VAL A 149 6.48 -10.79 -11.46
CA VAL A 149 6.46 -9.39 -11.00
C VAL A 149 6.06 -9.36 -9.54
N VAL A 150 6.82 -8.61 -8.76
CA VAL A 150 6.72 -8.58 -7.30
C VAL A 150 6.99 -7.16 -6.79
N PRO A 151 6.44 -6.77 -5.64
CA PRO A 151 6.70 -5.46 -5.05
C PRO A 151 8.19 -5.20 -4.80
N ALA A 152 8.65 -4.00 -5.15
CA ALA A 152 10.01 -3.57 -4.87
C ALA A 152 10.25 -3.40 -3.36
N GLY A 153 11.44 -3.80 -2.88
CA GLY A 153 11.89 -3.57 -1.51
C GLY A 153 11.52 -4.66 -0.49
N GLU A 154 10.71 -5.65 -0.85
CA GLU A 154 10.48 -6.81 0.00
C GLU A 154 11.65 -7.80 -0.10
N LYS A 155 12.08 -8.42 1.01
CA LYS A 155 13.11 -9.48 0.95
C LYS A 155 12.48 -10.74 0.36
N ILE A 156 12.58 -10.89 -0.96
CA ILE A 156 11.94 -12.00 -1.67
C ILE A 156 12.79 -13.26 -1.57
N SER A 157 12.30 -14.23 -0.80
CA SER A 157 12.86 -15.58 -0.73
C SER A 157 12.03 -16.53 -1.59
N LEU A 158 12.66 -17.14 -2.59
CA LEU A 158 12.04 -18.23 -3.36
C LEU A 158 12.11 -19.51 -2.52
N LYS A 159 10.97 -20.15 -2.27
CA LYS A 159 10.88 -21.45 -1.58
C LYS A 159 10.29 -22.50 -2.54
N PRO A 160 11.15 -23.26 -3.24
CA PRO A 160 10.68 -24.37 -4.05
C PRO A 160 10.14 -25.49 -3.16
N ALA A 161 9.08 -26.16 -3.61
CA ALA A 161 8.50 -27.32 -2.95
C ALA A 161 8.13 -28.39 -3.99
N LEU A 162 8.18 -29.66 -3.60
CA LEU A 162 7.57 -30.76 -4.34
C LEU A 162 6.09 -30.80 -3.95
N ALA A 163 5.20 -30.90 -4.93
CA ALA A 163 3.78 -31.12 -4.72
C ALA A 163 3.48 -32.61 -4.58
#